data_AF-A0A0B1SP93-F1
#
_entry.id   AF-A0A0B1SP93-F1
#
_cell.length_a   1.000
_cell.length_b   1.000
_cell.length_c   1.000
_cell.angle_alpha   90.00
_cell.angle_beta   90.00
_cell.angle_gamma   90.00
#
_symmetry.space_group_name_H-M   'P 1'
#
loop_
_entity.id
_entity.type
_entity.pdbx_description
1 polymer ?
#
loop_
_entity_poly.entity_id
_entity_poly.type
_entity_poly.pdbx_seq_one_letter_code
_entity_poly.pdbx_strand_id
1 'polypeptide(L)'
;MNIGLSLKLSKRNQEVADYTRRLENGYWEYSTLCVQLLNSYKNKFRDLFAFLEKSHTADDAYSADDVWTNEEKRKQRVSDLKEYLANIPTNGVEKQEGGKEYADRLIVGQIENALKEVPKKRWFRKSAINPSVLYRAELYGGKCCADPDADFQLLDRVVYTIQGRAVPFGSQGTVVGITSGKVDVLFDQEFSNGYKIR
;
A
#
# COMPACT_ATOMS: atom_id res chain seq x y z
N MET A 1 14.82 -4.54 -23.06
CA MET A 1 14.88 -4.37 -21.59
C MET A 1 13.82 -3.34 -21.21
N ASN A 2 13.07 -3.54 -20.12
CA ASN A 2 12.15 -2.52 -19.62
C ASN A 2 12.93 -1.46 -18.83
N ILE A 3 12.75 -0.18 -19.18
CA ILE A 3 13.42 0.97 -18.56
C ILE A 3 12.44 1.89 -17.78
N GLY A 4 11.18 1.48 -17.67
CA GLY A 4 10.14 2.21 -16.96
C GLY A 4 10.11 1.87 -15.48
N LEU A 5 9.90 2.88 -14.64
CA LEU A 5 9.78 2.73 -13.17
C LEU A 5 8.58 1.87 -12.73
N SER A 6 7.68 1.54 -13.66
CA SER A 6 6.53 0.65 -13.44
C SER A 6 5.63 1.06 -12.26
N LEU A 7 5.51 2.38 -12.03
CA LEU A 7 4.70 2.95 -10.94
C LEU A 7 3.22 3.04 -11.30
N LYS A 8 2.88 3.01 -12.58
CA LYS A 8 1.50 3.12 -13.09
C LYS A 8 1.27 2.05 -14.14
N LEU A 9 0.26 1.20 -13.95
CA LEU A 9 -0.13 0.18 -14.89
C LEU A 9 -1.60 0.33 -15.28
N SER A 10 -1.89 1.29 -16.16
CA SER A 10 -3.26 1.63 -16.57
C SER A 10 -4.06 0.43 -17.10
N LYS A 11 -3.44 -0.41 -17.94
CA LYS A 11 -4.11 -1.59 -18.54
C LYS A 11 -4.52 -2.64 -17.50
N ARG A 12 -3.78 -2.74 -16.38
CA ARG A 12 -4.05 -3.70 -15.31
C ARG A 12 -4.79 -3.09 -14.12
N ASN A 13 -5.11 -1.79 -14.19
CA ASN A 13 -5.61 -1.03 -13.05
C ASN A 13 -4.74 -1.21 -11.79
N GLN A 14 -3.42 -1.11 -11.93
CA GLN A 14 -2.51 -1.29 -10.78
C GLN A 14 -1.68 -0.03 -10.51
N GLU A 15 -1.53 0.26 -9.23
CA GLU A 15 -0.76 1.37 -8.67
C GLU A 15 0.31 0.85 -7.68
N VAL A 16 1.22 1.72 -7.29
CA VAL A 16 2.26 1.43 -6.31
C VAL A 16 2.05 2.33 -5.10
N ALA A 17 1.74 1.70 -3.96
CA ALA A 17 1.47 2.40 -2.70
C ALA A 17 2.57 3.41 -2.36
N ASP A 18 2.20 4.54 -1.75
CA ASP A 18 3.06 5.68 -1.41
C ASP A 18 3.64 6.44 -2.62
N TYR A 19 3.51 5.94 -3.86
CA TYR A 19 4.04 6.57 -5.08
C TYR A 19 2.95 7.08 -6.01
N THR A 20 1.99 6.23 -6.35
CA THR A 20 0.92 6.54 -7.31
C THR A 20 -0.43 6.12 -6.76
N ARG A 21 -1.46 6.87 -7.12
CA ARG A 21 -2.85 6.56 -6.81
C ARG A 21 -3.73 6.79 -8.03
N ARG A 22 -4.64 5.86 -8.29
CA ARG A 22 -5.71 6.02 -9.26
C ARG A 22 -6.99 6.43 -8.55
N LEU A 23 -7.52 7.58 -8.95
CA LEU A 23 -8.79 8.10 -8.46
C LEU A 23 -9.97 7.44 -9.19
N GLU A 24 -11.14 7.45 -8.56
CA GLU A 24 -12.38 6.89 -9.13
C GLU A 24 -12.79 7.55 -10.45
N ASN A 25 -12.51 8.85 -10.58
CA ASN A 25 -12.74 9.63 -11.80
C ASN A 25 -11.76 9.30 -12.94
N GLY A 26 -10.83 8.37 -12.73
CA GLY A 26 -9.86 7.89 -13.72
C GLY A 26 -8.55 8.67 -13.78
N TYR A 27 -8.42 9.77 -13.03
CA TYR A 27 -7.17 10.53 -12.94
C TYR A 27 -6.13 9.82 -12.06
N TRP A 28 -4.86 10.21 -12.25
CA TRP A 28 -3.72 9.68 -11.51
C TRP A 28 -3.11 10.78 -10.66
N GLU A 29 -2.88 10.46 -9.39
CA GLU A 29 -2.12 11.28 -8.47
C GLU A 29 -0.73 10.66 -8.26
N TYR A 30 0.24 11.56 -8.04
CA TYR A 30 1.63 11.21 -7.84
C TYR A 30 2.10 11.87 -6.55
N SER A 31 2.67 11.07 -5.66
CA SER A 31 3.19 11.58 -4.39
C SER A 31 4.49 12.34 -4.57
N THR A 32 4.91 13.04 -3.52
CA THR A 32 6.25 13.65 -3.43
C THR A 32 7.36 12.62 -3.60
N LEU A 33 7.20 11.39 -3.10
CA LEU A 33 8.16 10.29 -3.27
C LEU A 33 8.29 9.90 -4.74
N CYS A 34 7.19 9.86 -5.49
CA CYS A 34 7.22 9.61 -6.93
C CYS A 34 7.97 10.72 -7.67
N VAL A 35 7.71 11.99 -7.33
CA VAL A 35 8.41 13.13 -7.93
C VAL A 35 9.92 13.07 -7.63
N GLN A 36 10.30 12.77 -6.39
CA GLN A 36 11.70 12.61 -5.99
C GLN A 36 12.39 11.47 -6.76
N LEU A 37 11.73 10.32 -6.89
CA LEU A 37 12.24 9.17 -7.64
C LEU A 37 12.37 9.45 -9.14
N LEU A 38 11.42 10.19 -9.72
CA LEU A 38 11.48 10.60 -11.12
C LEU A 38 12.61 11.60 -11.35
N ASN A 39 12.80 12.56 -10.44
CA ASN A 39 13.88 13.54 -10.51
C ASN A 39 15.26 12.89 -10.39
N SER A 40 15.43 11.96 -9.46
CA SER A 40 16.70 11.21 -9.34
C SER A 40 16.97 10.38 -10.60
N TYR A 41 15.95 9.76 -11.18
CA TYR A 41 16.08 9.01 -12.44
C TYR A 41 16.45 9.93 -13.61
N LYS A 42 15.75 11.05 -13.78
CA LYS A 42 16.02 12.05 -14.83
C LYS A 42 17.41 12.65 -14.70
N ASN A 43 17.85 12.97 -13.48
CA ASN A 43 19.17 13.56 -13.25
C ASN A 43 20.32 12.58 -13.51
N LYS A 44 20.12 11.27 -13.25
CA LYS A 44 21.17 10.25 -13.48
C LYS A 44 21.34 9.91 -14.97
N PHE A 45 20.24 9.91 -15.74
CA PHE A 45 20.22 9.52 -17.16
C PHE A 45 19.70 10.65 -18.06
N ARG A 46 20.23 11.86 -17.90
CA ARG A 46 19.77 13.05 -18.66
C ARG A 46 19.83 12.87 -20.17
N ASP A 47 20.83 12.16 -20.67
CA ASP A 47 21.03 11.85 -22.08
C ASP A 47 19.91 10.96 -22.63
N LEU A 48 19.51 9.92 -21.88
CA LEU A 48 18.35 9.09 -22.20
C LEU A 48 17.07 9.92 -22.24
N PHE A 49 16.82 10.78 -21.24
CA PHE A 49 15.60 11.60 -21.21
C PHE A 49 15.59 12.67 -22.31
N ALA A 50 16.74 13.26 -22.66
CA ALA A 50 16.83 14.20 -23.78
C ALA A 50 16.54 13.55 -25.14
N PHE A 51 16.85 12.26 -25.27
CA PHE A 51 16.44 11.47 -26.44
C PHE A 51 14.93 11.19 -26.40
N LEU A 52 14.41 10.67 -25.28
CA LEU A 52 12.99 10.33 -25.11
C LEU A 52 12.06 11.54 -25.31
N GLU A 53 12.47 12.73 -24.90
CA GLU A 53 11.72 13.98 -25.12
C GLU A 53 11.58 14.36 -26.61
N LYS A 54 12.45 13.85 -27.49
CA LYS A 54 12.44 14.12 -28.93
C LYS A 54 11.86 12.95 -29.74
N SER A 55 11.93 11.74 -29.19
CA SER A 55 11.58 10.52 -29.90
C SER A 55 10.17 10.05 -29.53
N HIS A 56 9.25 10.11 -30.48
CA HIS A 56 7.91 9.56 -30.34
C HIS A 56 7.71 8.44 -31.37
N THR A 57 7.88 7.20 -30.93
CA THR A 57 7.57 6.01 -31.75
C THR A 57 6.20 5.46 -31.32
N ALA A 58 5.47 4.84 -32.24
CA ALA A 58 4.14 4.29 -31.95
C ALA A 58 4.19 3.13 -30.94
N ASP A 59 5.32 2.41 -30.89
CA ASP A 59 5.48 1.19 -30.10
C ASP A 59 6.28 1.39 -28.79
N ASP A 60 6.69 2.61 -28.47
CA ASP A 60 7.55 2.95 -27.32
C ASP A 60 8.81 2.06 -27.20
N ALA A 61 9.31 1.56 -28.33
CA ALA A 61 10.52 0.75 -28.44
C ALA A 61 11.63 1.56 -29.10
N TYR A 62 12.82 1.53 -28.51
CA TYR A 62 13.98 2.31 -28.93
C TYR A 62 15.24 1.46 -28.96
N SER A 63 16.11 1.66 -29.96
CA SER A 63 17.41 1.02 -29.98
C SER A 63 18.38 1.76 -29.07
N ALA A 64 19.22 1.00 -28.35
CA ALA A 64 20.26 1.60 -27.50
C ALA A 64 21.31 2.37 -28.31
N ASP A 65 21.50 1.99 -29.58
CA ASP A 65 22.43 2.65 -30.51
C ASP A 65 21.94 4.06 -30.89
N ASP A 66 20.62 4.27 -30.92
CA ASP A 66 20.00 5.56 -31.23
C ASP A 66 20.17 6.56 -30.08
N VAL A 67 20.18 6.06 -28.84
CA VAL A 67 20.38 6.87 -27.63
C VAL A 67 21.87 7.17 -27.40
N TRP A 68 22.71 6.14 -27.53
CA TRP A 68 24.15 6.21 -27.28
C TRP A 68 24.94 5.68 -28.48
N THR A 69 25.38 6.60 -29.33
CA THR A 69 26.11 6.30 -30.56
C THR A 69 27.46 5.62 -30.31
N ASN A 70 28.19 6.04 -29.27
CA ASN A 70 29.46 5.45 -28.89
C ASN A 70 29.25 4.10 -28.16
N GLU A 71 29.87 3.03 -28.67
CA GLU A 71 29.70 1.65 -28.18
C GLU A 71 30.17 1.44 -26.74
N GLU A 72 31.33 2.00 -26.37
CA GLU A 72 31.86 1.86 -25.00
C GLU A 72 30.94 2.56 -23.99
N LYS A 73 30.54 3.79 -24.30
CA LYS A 73 29.60 4.57 -23.48
C LYS A 73 28.24 3.85 -23.37
N ARG A 74 27.76 3.26 -24.46
CA ARG A 74 26.49 2.52 -24.50
C ARG A 74 26.53 1.31 -23.58
N LYS A 75 27.57 0.48 -23.65
CA LYS A 75 27.73 -0.70 -22.76
C LYS A 75 27.72 -0.28 -21.29
N GLN A 76 28.47 0.77 -20.94
CA GLN A 76 28.50 1.30 -19.58
C GLN A 76 27.12 1.80 -19.14
N ARG A 77 26.48 2.66 -19.92
CA ARG A 77 25.18 3.26 -19.56
C ARG A 77 24.06 2.24 -19.44
N VAL A 78 24.03 1.23 -20.30
CA VAL A 78 23.06 0.13 -20.20
C VAL A 78 23.28 -0.67 -18.91
N SER A 79 24.54 -0.89 -18.51
CA SER A 79 24.86 -1.54 -17.23
C SER A 79 24.40 -0.70 -16.04
N ASP A 80 24.76 0.58 -16.01
CA ASP A 80 24.37 1.52 -14.96
C ASP A 80 22.85 1.62 -14.82
N LEU A 81 22.12 1.58 -15.95
CA LEU A 81 20.67 1.64 -15.98
C LEU A 81 20.04 0.38 -15.39
N LYS A 82 20.57 -0.80 -15.73
CA LYS A 82 20.12 -2.07 -15.13
C LYS A 82 20.32 -2.06 -13.62
N GLU A 83 21.50 -1.66 -13.18
CA GLU A 83 21.83 -1.59 -11.76
C GLU A 83 20.96 -0.56 -11.02
N TYR A 84 20.76 0.61 -11.62
CA TYR A 84 19.89 1.63 -11.02
C TYR A 84 18.45 1.12 -10.85
N LEU A 85 17.86 0.57 -11.90
CA LEU A 85 16.49 0.05 -11.86
C LEU A 85 16.33 -1.19 -10.95
N ALA A 86 17.40 -1.95 -10.73
CA ALA A 86 17.41 -3.03 -9.75
C ALA A 86 17.40 -2.52 -8.30
N ASN A 87 18.01 -1.36 -8.05
CA ASN A 87 18.20 -0.78 -6.72
C ASN A 87 17.18 0.31 -6.33
N ILE A 88 16.23 0.67 -7.20
CA ILE A 88 15.19 1.63 -6.84
C ILE A 88 14.29 1.05 -5.73
N PRO A 89 13.76 1.89 -4.82
CA PRO A 89 12.93 1.43 -3.70
C PRO A 89 11.63 0.75 -4.14
N THR A 90 11.17 1.00 -5.37
CA THR A 90 9.95 0.44 -5.94
C THR A 90 10.16 -0.88 -6.68
N ASN A 91 11.41 -1.34 -6.80
CA ASN A 91 11.70 -2.61 -7.44
C ASN A 91 11.20 -3.75 -6.55
N GLY A 92 10.42 -4.67 -7.12
CA GLY A 92 9.80 -5.78 -6.38
C GLY A 92 8.66 -5.38 -5.43
N VAL A 93 8.30 -4.10 -5.31
CA VAL A 93 7.15 -3.68 -4.51
C VAL A 93 5.86 -4.22 -5.13
N GLU A 94 5.00 -4.77 -4.26
CA GLU A 94 3.70 -5.29 -4.63
C GLU A 94 2.83 -4.17 -5.22
N LYS A 95 2.19 -4.49 -6.35
CA LYS A 95 1.32 -3.56 -7.06
C LYS A 95 -0.10 -3.81 -6.59
N GLN A 96 -0.73 -2.80 -6.02
CA GLN A 96 -2.09 -2.88 -5.56
C GLN A 96 -3.06 -2.52 -6.69
N GLU A 97 -4.27 -3.06 -6.61
CA GLU A 97 -5.35 -2.63 -7.48
C GLU A 97 -5.73 -1.18 -7.17
N GLY A 98 -5.92 -0.37 -8.21
CA GLY A 98 -6.28 1.02 -8.08
C GLY A 98 -7.69 1.20 -7.53
N GLY A 99 -7.90 2.27 -6.76
CA GLY A 99 -9.16 2.55 -6.07
C GLY A 99 -9.27 1.94 -4.67
N LYS A 100 -8.17 1.39 -4.13
CA LYS A 100 -8.10 1.00 -2.71
C LYS A 100 -7.60 2.16 -1.87
N GLU A 101 -8.30 2.43 -0.78
CA GLU A 101 -7.83 3.40 0.20
C GLU A 101 -6.93 2.70 1.21
N TYR A 102 -5.71 3.22 1.41
CA TYR A 102 -4.79 2.72 2.41
C TYR A 102 -4.17 3.88 3.18
N ALA A 103 -3.92 3.64 4.46
CA ALA A 103 -3.06 4.49 5.27
C ALA A 103 -1.63 4.44 4.73
N ASP A 104 -0.97 5.61 4.75
CA ASP A 104 0.44 5.76 4.40
C ASP A 104 1.29 4.94 5.39
N ARG A 105 2.37 4.33 4.90
CA ARG A 105 3.34 3.61 5.72
C ARG A 105 3.84 4.43 6.91
N LEU A 106 4.02 5.74 6.75
CA LEU A 106 4.45 6.61 7.85
C LEU A 106 3.41 6.65 8.98
N ILE A 107 2.12 6.71 8.61
CA ILE A 107 1.00 6.70 9.57
C ILE A 107 0.90 5.33 10.25
N VAL A 108 1.03 4.24 9.49
CA VAL A 108 1.07 2.88 10.05
C VAL A 108 2.19 2.75 11.08
N GLY A 109 3.40 3.21 10.77
CA GLY A 109 4.52 3.20 11.71
C GLY A 109 4.31 4.08 12.95
N GLN A 110 3.59 5.20 12.81
CA GLN A 110 3.18 6.03 13.96
C GLN A 110 2.18 5.31 14.86
N ILE A 111 1.21 4.60 14.27
CA ILE A 111 0.25 3.78 15.03
C ILE A 111 0.99 2.69 15.81
N GLU A 112 1.90 1.96 15.17
CA GLU A 112 2.71 0.93 15.82
C GLU A 112 3.54 1.48 16.99
N ASN A 113 4.13 2.66 16.82
CA ASN A 113 4.88 3.31 17.90
C ASN A 113 3.97 3.77 19.04
N ALA A 114 2.80 4.33 18.73
CA ALA A 114 1.81 4.70 19.74
C ALA A 114 1.34 3.48 20.54
N LEU A 115 1.15 2.33 19.89
CA LEU A 115 0.75 1.08 20.53
C LEU A 115 1.79 0.55 21.54
N LYS A 116 3.09 0.82 21.34
CA LYS A 116 4.15 0.43 22.28
C LYS A 116 4.06 1.19 23.60
N GLU A 117 3.59 2.44 23.56
CA GLU A 117 3.43 3.31 24.72
C GLU A 117 2.14 3.00 25.51
N VAL A 118 1.20 2.23 24.94
CA VAL A 118 -0.08 1.91 25.61
C VAL A 118 0.19 0.99 26.81
N PRO A 119 -0.28 1.36 28.03
CA PRO A 119 -0.14 0.52 29.20
C PRO A 119 -0.84 -0.82 29.00
N LYS A 120 -0.11 -1.93 29.15
CA LYS A 120 -0.66 -3.30 29.05
C LYS A 120 -1.59 -3.67 30.20
N LYS A 121 -1.69 -2.83 31.24
CA LYS A 121 -2.52 -3.07 32.42
C LYS A 121 -3.99 -2.80 32.08
N ARG A 122 -4.81 -3.85 32.12
CA ARG A 122 -6.26 -3.73 31.97
C ARG A 122 -6.89 -3.26 33.29
N TRP A 123 -7.77 -2.27 33.22
CA TRP A 123 -8.61 -1.85 34.34
C TRP A 123 -10.01 -2.43 34.17
N PHE A 124 -10.56 -2.99 35.24
CA PHE A 124 -11.90 -3.54 35.25
C PHE A 124 -12.83 -2.63 36.04
N ARG A 125 -13.96 -2.26 35.44
CA ARG A 125 -15.05 -1.54 36.12
C ARG A 125 -16.31 -2.40 36.04
N LYS A 126 -16.95 -2.63 37.18
CA LYS A 126 -18.27 -3.26 37.23
C LYS A 126 -19.33 -2.17 37.00
N SER A 127 -20.21 -2.40 36.04
CA SER A 127 -21.33 -1.51 35.72
C SER A 127 -22.58 -2.35 35.48
N ALA A 128 -23.74 -1.88 35.95
CA ALA A 128 -25.03 -2.46 35.60
C ALA A 128 -25.49 -1.91 34.25
N ILE A 129 -25.83 -2.79 33.32
CA ILE A 129 -26.24 -2.45 31.95
C ILE A 129 -27.44 -3.30 31.54
N ASN A 130 -28.28 -2.79 30.64
CA ASN A 130 -29.42 -3.53 30.12
C ASN A 130 -28.92 -4.70 29.25
N PRO A 131 -29.42 -5.94 29.44
CA PRO A 131 -29.06 -7.07 28.58
C PRO A 131 -29.31 -6.84 27.09
N SER A 132 -30.26 -5.99 26.71
CA SER A 132 -30.58 -5.72 25.29
C SER A 132 -29.47 -4.96 24.55
N VAL A 133 -28.59 -4.26 25.26
CA VAL A 133 -27.46 -3.53 24.64
C VAL A 133 -26.17 -4.34 24.60
N LEU A 134 -26.20 -5.58 25.11
CA LEU A 134 -25.05 -6.48 25.11
C LEU A 134 -25.02 -7.32 23.85
N TYR A 135 -23.98 -7.11 23.04
CA TYR A 135 -23.64 -8.07 22.00
C TYR A 135 -23.11 -9.36 22.63
N ARG A 136 -23.72 -10.50 22.27
CA ARG A 136 -23.36 -11.83 22.75
C ARG A 136 -23.06 -12.76 21.58
N ALA A 137 -21.79 -12.86 21.22
CA ALA A 137 -21.34 -13.63 20.05
C ALA A 137 -21.79 -15.09 20.07
N GLU A 138 -21.92 -15.69 21.27
CA GLU A 138 -22.33 -17.09 21.44
C GLU A 138 -23.74 -17.36 20.90
N LEU A 139 -24.62 -16.35 20.93
CA LEU A 139 -26.01 -16.48 20.48
C LEU A 139 -26.13 -16.53 18.95
N TYR A 140 -25.09 -16.08 18.23
CA TYR A 140 -25.11 -15.93 16.78
C TYR A 140 -24.30 -16.98 16.03
N GLY A 141 -23.70 -17.95 16.74
CA GLY A 141 -22.97 -19.07 16.14
C GLY A 141 -21.85 -18.65 15.18
N GLY A 142 -21.20 -17.50 15.44
CA GLY A 142 -20.12 -16.96 14.60
C GLY A 142 -20.55 -16.45 13.22
N LYS A 143 -21.85 -16.21 12.99
CA LYS A 143 -22.39 -15.76 11.69
C LYS A 143 -22.75 -14.29 11.60
N CYS A 144 -22.96 -13.61 12.74
CA CYS A 144 -23.48 -12.25 12.76
C CYS A 144 -22.44 -11.26 13.30
N CYS A 145 -22.22 -10.17 12.57
CA CYS A 145 -21.50 -9.00 13.06
C CYS A 145 -22.28 -8.33 14.20
N ALA A 146 -21.56 -7.61 15.08
CA ALA A 146 -22.19 -6.86 16.17
C ALA A 146 -23.11 -5.74 15.67
N ASP A 147 -22.74 -5.14 14.54
CA ASP A 147 -23.50 -4.11 13.85
C ASP A 147 -23.37 -4.34 12.33
N PRO A 148 -24.44 -4.79 11.64
CA PRO A 148 -24.46 -4.96 10.19
C PRO A 148 -24.40 -3.65 9.40
N ASP A 149 -24.82 -2.55 10.02
CA ASP A 149 -24.93 -1.24 9.38
C ASP A 149 -23.72 -0.34 9.72
N ALA A 150 -22.66 -0.93 10.31
CA ALA A 150 -21.45 -0.22 10.65
C ALA A 150 -20.67 0.21 9.39
N ASP A 151 -20.48 1.52 9.26
CA ASP A 151 -19.54 2.10 8.31
C ASP A 151 -18.12 2.12 8.88
N PHE A 152 -17.13 2.06 7.99
CA PHE A 152 -15.71 2.09 8.36
C PHE A 152 -14.99 3.19 7.59
N GLN A 153 -14.16 3.93 8.31
CA GLN A 153 -13.24 4.91 7.77
C GLN A 153 -11.79 4.54 8.11
N LEU A 154 -10.84 5.07 7.32
CA LEU A 154 -9.43 4.89 7.63
C LEU A 154 -9.14 5.46 9.02
N LEU A 155 -8.30 4.74 9.78
CA LEU A 155 -7.89 5.05 11.15
C LEU A 155 -8.96 4.81 12.22
N ASP A 156 -10.12 4.25 11.87
CA ASP A 156 -11.12 3.85 12.86
C ASP A 156 -10.60 2.74 13.78
N ARG A 157 -10.96 2.83 15.07
CA ARG A 157 -10.70 1.80 16.08
C ARG A 157 -11.80 0.75 16.05
N VAL A 158 -11.41 -0.49 15.81
CA VAL A 158 -12.32 -1.61 15.61
C VAL A 158 -12.00 -2.76 16.56
N VAL A 159 -12.99 -3.62 16.78
CA VAL A 159 -12.85 -4.85 17.55
C VAL A 159 -13.41 -6.02 16.76
N TYR A 160 -12.68 -7.13 16.75
CA TYR A 160 -13.09 -8.35 16.07
C TYR A 160 -14.13 -9.11 16.90
N THR A 161 -15.33 -9.30 16.34
CA THR A 161 -16.50 -9.83 17.08
C THR A 161 -16.91 -11.25 16.67
N ILE A 162 -16.22 -11.86 15.70
CA ILE A 162 -16.57 -13.20 15.22
C ILE A 162 -15.78 -14.27 16.00
N GLN A 163 -16.45 -15.32 16.46
CA GLN A 163 -15.80 -16.46 17.14
C GLN A 163 -15.45 -17.59 16.14
N GLY A 164 -14.45 -18.41 16.47
CA GLY A 164 -14.10 -19.61 15.71
C GLY A 164 -13.40 -19.37 14.36
N ARG A 165 -12.78 -18.20 14.19
CA ARG A 165 -12.04 -17.81 12.99
C ARG A 165 -10.55 -17.63 13.29
N ALA A 166 -9.79 -17.26 12.26
CA ALA A 166 -8.34 -17.10 12.32
C ALA A 166 -7.88 -15.98 13.26
N VAL A 167 -8.71 -14.95 13.45
CA VAL A 167 -8.46 -13.81 14.35
C VAL A 167 -9.10 -14.10 15.71
N PRO A 168 -8.39 -13.90 16.83
CA PRO A 168 -8.96 -14.10 18.16
C PRO A 168 -10.13 -13.15 18.44
N PHE A 169 -11.20 -13.67 19.04
CA PHE A 169 -12.36 -12.87 19.44
C PHE A 169 -11.96 -11.77 20.43
N GLY A 170 -12.48 -10.55 20.23
CA GLY A 170 -12.17 -9.39 21.05
C GLY A 170 -10.84 -8.71 20.72
N SER A 171 -10.13 -9.14 19.67
CA SER A 171 -8.91 -8.48 19.21
C SER A 171 -9.24 -7.07 18.75
N GLN A 172 -8.52 -6.09 19.29
CA GLN A 172 -8.68 -4.68 18.94
C GLN A 172 -7.64 -4.32 17.87
N GLY A 173 -7.99 -3.37 17.00
CA GLY A 173 -7.13 -2.91 15.94
C GLY A 173 -7.59 -1.60 15.33
N THR A 174 -6.83 -1.14 14.35
CA THR A 174 -7.08 0.10 13.61
C THR A 174 -7.24 -0.21 12.13
N VAL A 175 -8.25 0.37 11.49
CA VAL A 175 -8.46 0.22 10.03
C VAL A 175 -7.34 0.94 9.28
N VAL A 176 -6.59 0.21 8.47
CA VAL A 176 -5.46 0.73 7.66
C VAL A 176 -5.69 0.59 6.16
N GLY A 177 -6.72 -0.14 5.74
CA GLY A 177 -7.10 -0.24 4.34
C GLY A 177 -8.60 -0.47 4.18
N ILE A 178 -9.19 0.12 3.15
CA ILE A 178 -10.58 -0.05 2.78
C ILE A 178 -10.62 -0.44 1.30
N THR A 179 -11.24 -1.58 1.05
CA THR A 179 -11.55 -2.09 -0.29
C THR A 179 -13.05 -2.36 -0.34
N SER A 180 -13.67 -2.34 -1.53
CA SER A 180 -15.11 -2.62 -1.68
C SER A 180 -15.54 -3.91 -0.95
N GLY A 181 -16.20 -3.74 0.19
CA GLY A 181 -16.71 -4.84 1.04
C GLY A 181 -15.68 -5.51 1.97
N LYS A 182 -14.45 -4.98 2.11
CA LYS A 182 -13.42 -5.53 3.01
C LYS A 182 -12.60 -4.42 3.67
N VAL A 183 -12.25 -4.63 4.93
CA VAL A 183 -11.35 -3.75 5.68
C VAL A 183 -10.08 -4.51 6.07
N ASP A 184 -8.95 -3.86 5.88
CA ASP A 184 -7.66 -4.32 6.38
C ASP A 184 -7.39 -3.63 7.71
N VAL A 185 -7.07 -4.44 8.72
CA VAL A 185 -6.94 -3.98 10.11
C VAL A 185 -5.54 -4.31 10.62
N LEU A 186 -4.88 -3.29 11.15
CA LEU A 186 -3.68 -3.45 11.95
C LEU A 186 -4.10 -3.77 13.40
N PHE A 187 -3.88 -5.01 13.82
CA PHE A 187 -4.22 -5.44 15.18
C PHE A 187 -3.16 -4.99 16.20
N ASP A 188 -3.61 -4.68 17.42
CA ASP A 188 -2.73 -4.22 18.50
C ASP A 188 -1.80 -5.31 19.03
N GLN A 189 -2.22 -6.57 18.85
CA GLN A 189 -1.50 -7.75 19.32
C GLN A 189 -1.26 -8.70 18.16
N GLU A 190 -0.05 -9.24 18.09
CA GLU A 190 0.31 -10.26 17.12
C GLU A 190 -0.47 -11.56 17.39
N PHE A 191 -0.84 -12.25 16.30
CA PHE A 191 -1.51 -13.55 16.34
C PHE A 191 -1.04 -14.42 15.17
N SER A 192 -1.17 -15.73 15.31
CA SER A 192 -0.50 -16.72 14.45
C SER A 192 -0.90 -16.67 12.97
N ASN A 193 -2.08 -16.12 12.65
CA ASN A 193 -2.60 -16.04 11.28
C ASN A 193 -2.52 -14.62 10.69
N GLY A 194 -1.80 -13.72 11.34
CA GLY A 194 -1.57 -12.37 10.83
C GLY A 194 -0.61 -12.38 9.64
N TYR A 195 -0.84 -11.49 8.69
CA TYR A 195 0.11 -11.21 7.60
C TYR A 195 0.78 -9.87 7.87
N LYS A 196 2.04 -9.75 7.47
CA LYS A 196 2.76 -8.48 7.57
C LYS A 196 2.15 -7.47 6.61
N ILE A 197 1.65 -6.36 7.14
CA ILE A 197 1.19 -5.23 6.35
C ILE A 197 2.45 -4.42 5.98
N ARG A 198 2.96 -4.66 4.76
CA ARG A 198 4.09 -3.94 4.13
C ARG A 198 5.40 -3.95 4.96
#